data_AF-A0A327LTM6-F1
#
_entry.id   AF-A0A327LTM6-F1
#
_cell.length_a   1.000
_cell.length_b   1.000
_cell.length_c   1.000
_cell.angle_alpha   90.00
_cell.angle_beta   90.00
_cell.angle_gamma   90.00
#
_symmetry.space_group_name_H-M   'P 1'
#
loop_
_entity.id
_entity.type
_entity.pdbx_description
1 polymer ?
#
loop_
_entity_poly.entity_id
_entity_poly.type
_entity_poly.pdbx_seq_one_letter_code
_entity_poly.pdbx_strand_id
1 'polypeptide(L)' 'MPRFLARRLALAGLKPAGLERLSLHGLRAGFITEAYKAGARDEAIIEHSRHRDIRIMRGYIHRAKLVDESPAGMVGL' A
#
# COMPACT_ATOMS: atom_id res chain seq x y z
N MET A 1 7.84 15.11 -7.68
CA MET A 1 6.96 14.74 -6.55
C MET A 1 5.95 15.86 -6.26
N PRO A 2 4.65 15.58 -6.08
CA PRO A 2 3.64 16.61 -5.80
C PRO A 2 3.85 17.33 -4.46
N ARG A 3 3.46 18.61 -4.37
CA ARG A 3 3.65 19.45 -3.16
C ARG A 3 3.04 18.88 -1.88
N PHE A 4 1.82 18.32 -1.94
CA PHE A 4 1.18 17.75 -0.76
C PHE A 4 1.94 16.51 -0.25
N LEU A 5 2.55 15.73 -1.15
CA LEU A 5 3.33 14.54 -0.77
C LEU A 5 4.64 14.95 -0.11
N ALA A 6 5.33 15.96 -0.67
CA ALA A 6 6.52 16.53 -0.04
C ALA A 6 6.23 17.04 1.40
N ARG A 7 5.09 17.70 1.60
CA ARG A 7 4.66 18.14 2.94
C ARG A 7 4.42 16.97 3.89
N ARG A 8 3.76 15.90 3.42
CA ARG A 8 3.51 14.69 4.23
C ARG A 8 4.82 13.98 4.61
N LEU A 9 5.78 13.91 3.70
CA LEU A 9 7.10 13.32 3.99
C LEU A 9 7.87 14.14 5.02
N ALA A 10 7.85 15.48 4.91
CA ALA A 10 8.47 16.36 5.89
C ALA A 10 7.85 16.17 7.29
N LEU A 11 6.52 16.06 7.38
CA LEU A 11 5.83 15.76 8.65
C LEU A 11 6.18 14.38 9.22
N ALA A 12 6.51 13.42 8.36
CA ALA A 12 6.96 12.09 8.76
C ALA A 12 8.48 12.01 9.06
N GLY A 13 9.21 13.13 8.96
CA GLY A 13 10.67 13.14 9.11
C GLY A 13 11.44 12.41 8.00
N LEU A 14 10.77 12.10 6.88
CA LEU A 14 11.35 11.36 5.77
C LEU A 14 11.99 12.31 4.76
N LYS A 15 13.26 12.02 4.42
CA LYS A 15 13.95 12.74 3.35
C LYS A 15 13.45 12.24 1.98
N PRO A 16 13.21 13.13 1.00
CA PRO A 16 12.81 12.72 -0.34
C PRO A 16 13.83 11.87 -1.10
N ALA A 17 15.11 11.90 -0.69
CA ALA A 17 16.17 11.13 -1.32
C ALA A 17 15.87 9.62 -1.24
N GLY A 18 15.89 8.93 -2.37
CA GLY A 18 15.50 7.52 -2.47
C GLY A 18 13.99 7.25 -2.60
N LEU A 19 13.15 8.29 -2.53
CA LEU A 19 11.68 8.19 -2.70
C LEU A 19 11.22 8.65 -4.08
N GLU A 20 12.10 8.62 -5.08
CA GLU A 20 11.84 9.09 -6.45
C GLU A 20 10.69 8.33 -7.12
N ARG A 21 10.52 7.05 -6.76
CA ARG A 21 9.42 6.18 -7.22
C ARG A 21 8.14 6.30 -6.39
N LEU A 22 8.16 7.08 -5.31
CA LEU A 22 6.98 7.23 -4.45
C LEU A 22 5.91 8.04 -5.19
N SER A 23 4.77 7.40 -5.40
CA SER A 23 3.61 7.99 -6.05
C SER A 23 2.37 7.87 -5.17
N LEU A 24 1.37 8.71 -5.44
CA LEU A 24 0.05 8.59 -4.80
C LEU A 24 -0.57 7.22 -4.98
N HIS A 25 -0.47 6.68 -6.19
CA HIS A 25 -0.99 5.37 -6.51
C HIS A 25 -0.26 4.28 -5.72
N GLY A 26 1.08 4.38 -5.63
CA GLY A 26 1.90 3.48 -4.81
C GLY A 26 1.54 3.54 -3.32
N LEU A 27 1.32 4.74 -2.76
CA LEU A 27 0.88 4.91 -1.38
C LEU A 27 -0.49 4.29 -1.11
N ARG A 28 -1.44 4.43 -2.05
CA ARG A 28 -2.75 3.77 -1.97
C ARG A 28 -2.62 2.26 -1.98
N ALA A 29 -1.79 1.72 -2.86
CA ALA A 29 -1.50 0.29 -2.94
C ALA A 29 -0.87 -0.25 -1.65
N GLY A 30 0.10 0.48 -1.10
CA GLY A 30 0.74 0.17 0.18
C GLY A 30 -0.27 0.20 1.33
N PHE A 31 -1.09 1.25 1.43
CA PHE A 31 -2.15 1.33 2.44
C PHE A 31 -3.10 0.12 2.42
N ILE A 32 -3.57 -0.29 1.24
CA ILE A 32 -4.48 -1.45 1.11
C ILE A 32 -3.79 -2.73 1.56
N THR A 33 -2.53 -2.89 1.16
CA THR A 33 -1.71 -4.05 1.53
C THR A 33 -1.51 -4.13 3.03
N GLU A 34 -1.08 -3.03 3.67
CA GLU A 34 -0.85 -2.97 5.12
C GLU A 34 -2.15 -3.13 5.91
N ALA A 35 -3.25 -2.51 5.48
CA ALA A 35 -4.55 -2.67 6.13
C ALA A 35 -5.03 -4.13 6.08
N TYR A 36 -4.82 -4.81 4.95
CA TYR A 36 -5.12 -6.23 4.81
C TYR A 36 -4.26 -7.08 5.75
N LYS A 37 -2.94 -6.85 5.79
CA LYS A 37 -2.01 -7.56 6.70
C LYS A 37 -2.36 -7.34 8.17
N ALA A 38 -2.86 -6.16 8.52
CA ALA A 38 -3.35 -5.84 9.86
C ALA A 38 -4.70 -6.50 10.21
N GLY A 39 -5.29 -7.29 9.30
CA GLY A 39 -6.54 -8.00 9.52
C GLY A 39 -7.80 -7.15 9.34
N ALA A 40 -7.70 -5.98 8.71
CA ALA A 40 -8.88 -5.18 8.42
C ALA A 40 -9.79 -5.90 7.41
N ARG A 41 -11.10 -5.80 7.62
CA ARG A 41 -12.10 -6.42 6.73
C ARG A 41 -12.09 -5.75 5.36
N ASP A 42 -12.31 -6.53 4.31
CA ASP A 42 -12.35 -6.05 2.92
C ASP A 42 -13.30 -4.87 2.74
N GLU A 43 -14.50 -4.91 3.35
CA GLU A 43 -15.50 -3.84 3.22
C GLU A 43 -14.98 -2.51 3.79
N ALA A 44 -14.31 -2.55 4.94
CA ALA A 44 -13.75 -1.35 5.57
C ALA A 44 -12.62 -0.74 4.72
N ILE A 45 -11.77 -1.59 4.13
CA ILE A 45 -10.70 -1.15 3.23
C ILE A 45 -11.30 -0.55 1.94
N ILE A 46 -12.35 -1.16 1.37
CA ILE A 46 -13.03 -0.68 0.16
C ILE A 46 -13.72 0.67 0.43
N GLU A 47 -14.45 0.79 1.53
CA GLU A 47 -15.12 2.01 1.95
C GLU A 47 -14.11 3.15 2.11
N HIS A 48 -13.02 2.92 2.86
CA HIS A 48 -11.98 3.93 3.09
C HIS A 48 -11.25 4.31 1.80
N SER A 49 -10.90 3.32 0.98
CA SER A 49 -10.20 3.58 -0.27
C SER A 49 -11.12 4.10 -1.37
N ARG A 50 -12.45 4.01 -1.25
CA ARG A 50 -13.42 4.37 -2.30
C ARG A 50 -13.24 3.57 -3.59
N HIS A 51 -12.88 2.29 -3.50
CA HIS A 51 -12.88 1.42 -4.68
C HIS A 51 -14.32 1.13 -5.13
N ARG A 52 -14.61 1.30 -6.42
CA ARG A 52 -15.91 0.98 -7.00
C ARG A 52 -16.07 -0.49 -7.37
N ASP A 53 -14.95 -1.19 -7.56
CA ASP A 53 -14.91 -2.61 -7.88
C ASP A 53 -13.94 -3.33 -6.93
N ILE A 54 -14.46 -4.34 -6.23
CA ILE A 54 -13.70 -5.21 -5.32
C ILE A 54 -12.58 -5.98 -6.02
N ARG A 55 -12.73 -6.30 -7.31
CA ARG A 55 -11.72 -7.05 -8.08
C ARG A 55 -10.41 -6.29 -8.20
N ILE A 56 -10.48 -4.96 -8.32
CA ILE A 56 -9.29 -4.10 -8.38
C ILE A 56 -8.54 -4.15 -7.04
N MET A 57 -9.28 -4.06 -5.93
CA MET A 57 -8.71 -4.10 -4.59
C MET A 57 -8.08 -5.47 -4.27
N ARG A 58 -8.73 -6.56 -4.69
CA ARG A 58 -8.21 -7.93 -4.54
C ARG A 58 -6.86 -8.16 -5.24
N GLY A 59 -6.54 -7.42 -6.29
CA GLY A 59 -5.22 -7.47 -6.93
C GLY A 59 -4.07 -7.05 -5.99
N TYR A 60 -4.32 -6.11 -5.07
CA TYR A 60 -3.34 -5.73 -4.04
C TYR A 60 -3.20 -6.81 -2.97
N ILE A 61 -4.33 -7.37 -2.52
CA ILE A 61 -4.37 -8.46 -1.52
C ILE A 61 -3.66 -9.71 -2.05
N HIS A 62 -3.93 -10.10 -3.29
CA HIS A 62 -3.32 -11.29 -3.87
C HIS A 62 -1.79 -11.16 -3.92
N ARG A 63 -1.27 -9.98 -4.30
CA ARG A 63 0.17 -9.71 -4.24
C ARG A 63 0.72 -9.74 -2.81
N ALA A 64 -0.03 -9.24 -1.83
CA ALA A 64 0.36 -9.31 -0.42
C ALA A 64 0.52 -10.76 0.06
N LYS A 65 -0.46 -11.63 -0.26
CA LYS A 65 -0.41 -13.06 0.03
C LYS A 65 0.73 -13.78 -0.68
N LEU A 66 0.95 -13.47 -1.96
CA LEU A 66 2.07 -14.05 -2.72
C LEU A 66 3.42 -13.73 -2.10
N VAL A 67 3.56 -12.60 -1.40
CA VAL A 67 4.78 -12.32 -0.64
C VAL A 67 4.74 -13.06 0.69
N ASP A 68 3.77 -12.83 1.56
CA ASP A 68 3.79 -13.36 2.93
C ASP A 68 3.66 -14.89 3.03
N GLU A 69 2.91 -15.53 2.11
CA GLU A 69 2.63 -16.97 2.15
C GLU A 69 3.52 -17.77 1.19
N SER A 70 4.37 -17.12 0.38
CA SER A 70 5.28 -17.85 -0.51
C SER A 70 6.60 -18.22 0.18
N PRO A 71 7.23 -19.33 -0.24
CA PRO A 71 8.58 -19.67 0.19
C PRO A 71 9.59 -18.54 -0.03
N ALA A 72 9.40 -17.70 -1.06
CA ALA A 72 10.26 -16.56 -1.35
C ALA A 72 10.14 -15.46 -0.28
N GLY A 73 8.91 -15.07 0.09
CA GLY A 73 8.75 -14.06 1.14
C GLY A 73 9.08 -14.57 2.54
N MET A 74 8.97 -15.88 2.80
CA MET A 74 9.47 -16.48 4.06
C MET A 74 10.99 -16.29 4.25
N VAL A 75 11.75 -16.13 3.16
CA VAL A 75 13.21 -15.89 3.20
C VAL A 75 13.61 -14.46 2.78
N GLY A 76 12.63 -13.57 2.59
CA GLY A 76 12.87 -12.16 2.25
C GLY A 76 13.41 -11.91 0.84
N LEU A 77 13.07 -12.78 -0.13
CA LEU A 77 13.45 -12.67 -1.55
C LEU A 77 12.31 -12.16 -2.43
#